data_AF-A0A8T5T4B5-F1
#
_entry.id   AF-A0A8T5T4B5-F1
#
_cell.length_a   1.000
_cell.length_b   1.000
_cell.length_c   1.000
_cell.angle_alpha   90.00
_cell.angle_beta   90.00
_cell.angle_gamma   90.00
#
_symmetry.space_group_name_H-M   'P 1'
#
loop_
_entity.id
_entity.type
_entity.pdbx_description
1 polymer ?
#
loop_
_entity_poly.entity_id
_entity_poly.type
_entity_poly.pdbx_seq_one_letter_code
_entity_poly.pdbx_strand_id
1 'polypeptide(L)'
;MSPKEITKLDITSQVFKEPIEVIKQLSANLEGLKYTKVIQTFVLEDRRLNLSIESEGAGEFKGKVVWIGNTKDEGAGTIFCIDNKSELKQITPTAENTETVVLDIKKELIKVTTSSKTKCAVCSKKIEIFDEVIGCPLCETKAHKDHMIDWVRMKHSCPVCKKSLNVSSTGVIFID
;
A
#
# COMPACT_ATOMS: atom_id res chain seq x y z
N MET A 1 -9.10 35.91 -17.08
CA MET A 1 -9.09 34.45 -17.26
C MET A 1 -9.32 33.83 -15.89
N SER A 2 -10.46 33.17 -15.64
CA SER A 2 -10.66 32.48 -14.36
C SER A 2 -9.58 31.41 -14.18
N PRO A 3 -8.99 31.25 -12.98
CA PRO A 3 -8.05 30.17 -12.72
C PRO A 3 -8.73 28.83 -13.03
N LYS A 4 -8.08 27.96 -13.80
CA LYS A 4 -8.59 26.60 -14.00
C LYS A 4 -8.56 25.91 -12.63
N GLU A 5 -9.74 25.66 -12.05
CA GLU A 5 -9.86 24.85 -10.83
C GLU A 5 -9.16 23.51 -11.06
N ILE A 6 -8.15 23.22 -10.24
CA ILE A 6 -7.51 21.91 -10.22
C ILE A 6 -8.52 20.95 -9.62
N THR A 7 -8.97 19.98 -10.41
CA THR A 7 -9.99 18.99 -9.99
C THR A 7 -9.41 17.61 -9.73
N LYS A 8 -8.21 17.36 -10.25
CA LYS A 8 -7.45 16.12 -10.09
C LYS A 8 -6.04 16.44 -9.68
N LEU A 9 -5.56 15.79 -8.64
CA LEU A 9 -4.23 15.96 -8.10
C LEU A 9 -3.51 14.62 -8.08
N ASP A 10 -2.34 14.55 -8.70
CA ASP A 10 -1.46 13.39 -8.59
C ASP A 10 -0.80 13.40 -7.19
N ILE A 11 -1.06 12.35 -6.42
CA ILE A 11 -0.51 12.16 -5.06
C ILE A 11 0.41 10.92 -4.98
N THR A 12 0.82 10.38 -6.13
CA THR A 12 1.60 9.13 -6.22
C THR A 12 2.86 9.19 -5.37
N SER A 13 3.61 10.30 -5.46
CA SER A 13 4.87 10.46 -4.73
C SER A 13 4.68 10.54 -3.21
N GLN A 14 3.55 11.08 -2.75
CA GLN A 14 3.21 11.23 -1.34
C GLN A 14 2.83 9.88 -0.73
N VAL A 15 2.06 9.08 -1.49
CA VAL A 15 1.69 7.72 -1.09
C VAL A 15 2.90 6.83 -0.85
N PHE A 16 3.93 6.93 -1.70
CA PHE A 16 5.15 6.14 -1.56
C PHE A 16 6.09 6.62 -0.43
N LYS A 17 5.85 7.80 0.13
CA LYS A 17 6.66 8.37 1.22
C LYS A 17 6.13 7.97 2.59
N GLU A 18 5.01 8.55 2.99
CA GLU A 18 4.44 8.35 4.32
C GLU A 18 2.98 8.86 4.39
N PRO A 19 2.16 8.31 5.31
CA PRO A 19 0.75 8.64 5.48
C PRO A 19 0.50 10.12 5.74
N ILE A 20 1.38 10.79 6.48
CA ILE A 20 1.20 12.21 6.80
C ILE A 20 1.29 13.08 5.53
N GLU A 21 2.12 12.71 4.55
CA GLU A 21 2.19 13.42 3.27
C GLU A 21 0.89 13.28 2.48
N VAL A 22 0.25 12.10 2.54
CA VAL A 22 -1.08 11.88 1.94
C VAL A 22 -2.13 12.72 2.66
N ILE A 23 -2.15 12.68 3.99
CA ILE A 23 -3.11 13.44 4.80
C ILE A 23 -2.96 14.95 4.57
N LYS A 24 -1.74 15.48 4.41
CA LYS A 24 -1.52 16.89 4.04
C LYS A 24 -2.21 17.24 2.71
N GLN A 25 -2.08 16.40 1.69
CA GLN A 25 -2.74 16.64 0.40
C GLN A 25 -4.27 16.54 0.52
N LEU A 26 -4.79 15.57 1.28
CA LEU A 26 -6.22 15.44 1.49
C LEU A 26 -6.79 16.64 2.25
N SER A 27 -6.19 17.05 3.36
CA SER A 27 -6.65 18.19 4.18
C SER A 27 -6.53 19.54 3.47
N ALA A 28 -5.53 19.70 2.60
CA ALA A 28 -5.37 20.94 1.84
C ALA A 28 -6.38 21.10 0.70
N ASN A 29 -6.97 20.00 0.20
CA ASN A 29 -7.82 20.01 -0.98
C ASN A 29 -9.27 19.55 -0.71
N LEU A 30 -9.55 18.91 0.43
CA LEU A 30 -10.87 18.46 0.85
C LEU A 30 -11.32 19.24 2.09
N GLU A 31 -12.20 20.21 1.89
CA GLU A 31 -12.71 21.02 2.99
C GLU A 31 -13.45 20.17 4.03
N GLY A 32 -13.11 20.36 5.30
CA GLY A 32 -13.77 19.68 6.42
C GLY A 32 -13.45 18.20 6.56
N LEU A 33 -12.34 17.70 6.00
CA LEU A 33 -11.88 16.34 6.26
C LEU A 33 -11.52 16.16 7.74
N LYS A 34 -12.25 15.31 8.45
CA LYS A 34 -11.97 14.97 9.85
C LYS A 34 -11.27 13.63 9.98
N TYR A 35 -10.25 13.61 10.83
CA TYR A 35 -9.53 12.39 11.17
C TYR A 35 -8.94 12.47 12.57
N THR A 36 -8.84 11.32 13.21
CA THR A 36 -8.12 11.14 14.47
C THR A 36 -6.77 10.47 14.21
N LYS A 37 -5.69 11.04 14.75
CA LYS A 37 -4.34 10.46 14.68
C LYS A 37 -4.10 9.55 15.89
N VAL A 38 -3.76 8.29 15.63
CA VAL A 38 -3.33 7.30 16.63
C VAL A 38 -1.95 6.80 16.23
N ILE A 39 -0.90 7.28 16.92
CA ILE A 39 0.51 7.02 16.59
C ILE A 39 0.83 7.47 15.15
N GLN A 40 0.93 6.54 14.20
CA GLN A 40 1.23 6.78 12.78
C GLN A 40 0.05 6.41 11.86
N THR A 41 -1.13 6.17 12.44
CA THR A 41 -2.37 5.86 11.72
C THR A 41 -3.36 7.01 11.84
N PHE A 42 -4.03 7.34 10.75
CA PHE A 42 -5.02 8.40 10.62
C PHE A 42 -6.37 7.76 10.29
N VAL A 43 -7.27 7.75 11.28
CA VAL A 43 -8.61 7.17 11.15
C VAL A 43 -9.56 8.25 10.64
N LEU A 44 -10.20 8.02 9.50
CA LEU A 44 -11.14 8.98 8.91
C LEU A 44 -12.51 8.87 9.59
N GLU A 45 -12.97 9.96 10.20
CA GLU A 45 -14.18 9.97 11.03
C GLU A 45 -15.45 9.88 10.19
N ASP A 46 -15.53 10.70 9.14
CA ASP A 46 -16.76 10.85 8.35
C ASP A 46 -16.90 9.80 7.24
N ARG A 47 -15.86 8.97 7.00
CA ARG A 47 -15.80 7.93 5.94
C ARG A 47 -16.40 8.39 4.59
N ARG A 48 -16.13 9.65 4.22
CA ARG A 48 -16.60 10.29 2.98
C ARG A 48 -15.72 10.01 1.78
N LEU A 49 -14.41 9.84 2.02
CA LEU A 49 -13.40 9.56 1.01
C LEU A 49 -13.56 8.13 0.47
N ASN A 50 -13.70 8.01 -0.84
CA ASN A 50 -13.72 6.73 -1.53
C ASN A 50 -12.34 6.41 -2.10
N LEU A 51 -12.06 5.13 -2.31
CA LEU A 51 -10.92 4.67 -3.07
C LEU A 51 -11.38 3.65 -4.09
N SER A 52 -10.95 3.81 -5.34
CA SER A 52 -11.11 2.81 -6.39
C SER A 52 -9.77 2.39 -6.96
N ILE A 53 -9.68 1.10 -7.28
CA ILE A 53 -8.48 0.45 -7.79
C ILE A 53 -8.83 -0.09 -9.17
N GLU A 54 -8.12 0.39 -10.17
CA GLU A 54 -8.20 -0.06 -11.54
C GLU A 54 -6.99 -0.94 -11.83
N SER A 55 -7.24 -2.22 -12.05
CA SER A 55 -6.21 -3.21 -12.38
C SER A 55 -6.33 -3.70 -13.82
N GLU A 56 -5.20 -4.03 -14.42
CA GLU A 56 -5.16 -4.66 -15.75
C GLU A 56 -5.83 -6.03 -15.69
N GLY A 57 -7.07 -6.12 -16.16
CA GLY A 57 -7.79 -7.39 -16.37
C GLY A 57 -8.52 -7.98 -15.15
N ALA A 58 -8.34 -7.42 -13.95
CA ALA A 58 -9.19 -7.72 -12.79
C ALA A 58 -10.15 -6.55 -12.54
N GLY A 59 -11.40 -6.85 -12.16
CA GLY A 59 -12.47 -5.87 -12.02
C GLY A 59 -12.15 -4.72 -11.06
N GLU A 60 -12.89 -3.62 -11.19
CA GLU A 60 -12.73 -2.45 -10.31
C GLU A 60 -13.04 -2.83 -8.86
N PHE A 61 -12.07 -2.62 -7.95
CA PHE A 61 -12.33 -2.68 -6.52
C PHE A 61 -12.63 -1.27 -6.02
N LYS A 62 -13.72 -1.09 -5.28
CA LYS A 62 -14.11 0.21 -4.74
C LYS A 62 -14.63 0.09 -3.32
N GLY A 63 -14.26 1.04 -2.46
CA GLY A 63 -14.81 1.15 -1.12
C GLY A 63 -14.47 2.47 -0.45
N LYS A 64 -14.85 2.60 0.81
CA LYS A 64 -14.59 3.78 1.64
C LYS A 64 -13.25 3.65 2.34
N VAL A 65 -12.45 4.72 2.32
CA VAL A 65 -11.22 4.76 3.12
C VAL A 65 -11.60 4.89 4.59
N VAL A 66 -11.18 3.92 5.40
CA VAL A 66 -11.43 3.88 6.85
C VAL A 66 -10.26 4.50 7.59
N TRP A 67 -9.04 4.14 7.21
CA TRP A 67 -7.83 4.69 7.79
C TRP A 67 -6.66 4.63 6.82
N ILE A 68 -5.68 5.50 7.05
CA ILE A 68 -4.43 5.61 6.32
C ILE A 68 -3.29 5.49 7.33
N GLY A 69 -2.34 4.59 7.13
CA GLY A 69 -1.31 4.30 8.14
C GLY A 69 0.01 3.81 7.56
N ASN A 70 1.03 3.67 8.41
CA ASN A 70 2.37 3.26 7.99
C ASN A 70 2.42 1.78 7.60
N THR A 71 3.45 1.43 6.83
CA THR A 71 3.80 0.03 6.59
C THR A 71 4.23 -0.64 7.91
N LYS A 72 4.00 -1.95 8.04
CA LYS A 72 4.29 -2.71 9.28
C LYS A 72 5.78 -2.74 9.66
N ASP A 73 6.67 -2.48 8.70
CA ASP A 73 8.12 -2.56 8.87
C ASP A 73 8.80 -1.20 9.10
N GLU A 74 8.04 -0.18 9.53
CA GLU A 74 8.50 1.23 9.71
C GLU A 74 9.14 1.87 8.46
N GLY A 75 9.02 1.20 7.30
CA GLY A 75 9.54 1.67 6.03
C GLY A 75 8.64 2.71 5.36
N ALA A 76 9.24 3.44 4.40
CA ALA A 76 8.52 4.39 3.56
C ALA A 76 7.32 3.73 2.84
N GLY A 77 6.21 4.45 2.78
CA GLY A 77 4.99 4.01 2.11
C GLY A 77 3.74 4.23 2.97
N THR A 78 2.59 3.97 2.36
CA THR A 78 1.29 4.19 2.97
C THR A 78 0.41 2.97 2.77
N ILE A 79 -0.21 2.50 3.86
CA ILE A 79 -1.30 1.53 3.82
C ILE A 79 -2.62 2.28 3.79
N PHE A 80 -3.50 1.89 2.87
CA PHE A 80 -4.91 2.28 2.90
C PHE A 80 -5.75 1.09 3.33
N CYS A 81 -6.62 1.31 4.32
CA CYS A 81 -7.68 0.37 4.65
C CYS A 81 -9.00 0.83 4.06
N ILE A 82 -9.63 -0.07 3.31
CA ILE A 82 -10.78 0.20 2.48
C ILE A 82 -11.91 -0.76 2.89
N ASP A 83 -13.08 -0.21 3.17
CA ASP A 83 -14.32 -0.94 3.47
C ASP A 83 -15.22 -0.95 2.23
N ASN A 84 -15.44 -2.13 1.65
CA ASN A 84 -16.33 -2.31 0.50
C ASN A 84 -17.73 -2.83 0.89
N LYS A 85 -18.11 -2.72 2.17
CA LYS A 85 -19.32 -3.27 2.83
C LYS A 85 -19.33 -4.79 3.05
N SER A 86 -18.51 -5.55 2.32
CA SER A 86 -18.40 -7.00 2.49
C SER A 86 -17.23 -7.37 3.39
N GLU A 87 -16.10 -6.68 3.21
CA GLU A 87 -14.85 -6.92 3.92
C GLU A 87 -14.01 -5.64 4.02
N LEU A 88 -13.08 -5.65 4.98
CA LEU A 88 -11.99 -4.66 5.06
C LEU A 88 -10.79 -5.20 4.29
N LYS A 89 -10.31 -4.44 3.31
CA LYS A 89 -9.05 -4.75 2.61
C LYS A 89 -8.00 -3.68 2.86
N GLN A 90 -6.76 -4.14 2.95
CA GLN A 90 -5.60 -3.27 3.00
C GLN A 90 -4.90 -3.32 1.64
N ILE A 91 -4.41 -2.17 1.21
CA ILE A 91 -3.50 -2.07 0.07
C ILE A 91 -2.26 -1.30 0.48
N THR A 92 -1.14 -1.64 -0.16
CA THR A 92 0.13 -0.94 0.00
C THR A 92 0.65 -0.54 -1.38
N PRO A 93 0.26 0.64 -1.88
CA PRO A 93 0.76 1.13 -3.16
C PRO A 93 2.28 1.38 -3.09
N THR A 94 3.01 0.89 -4.07
CA THR A 94 4.46 1.05 -4.22
C THR A 94 4.81 1.31 -5.68
N ALA A 95 6.03 1.78 -5.95
CA ALA A 95 6.52 1.99 -7.33
C ALA A 95 6.51 0.72 -8.21
N GLU A 96 6.42 -0.46 -7.58
CA GLU A 96 6.47 -1.77 -8.22
C GLU A 96 5.11 -2.39 -8.51
N ASN A 97 4.04 -1.94 -7.84
CA ASN A 97 2.67 -2.44 -8.02
C ASN A 97 1.67 -1.35 -8.43
N THR A 98 2.09 -0.08 -8.48
CA THR A 98 1.24 1.08 -8.73
C THR A 98 1.86 1.97 -9.80
N GLU A 99 1.05 2.34 -10.80
CA GLU A 99 1.42 3.29 -11.83
C GLU A 99 1.15 4.73 -11.37
N THR A 100 -0.08 5.02 -10.94
CA THR A 100 -0.49 6.36 -10.49
C THR A 100 -1.51 6.30 -9.36
N VAL A 101 -1.48 7.29 -8.48
CA VAL A 101 -2.52 7.58 -7.49
C VAL A 101 -3.00 9.01 -7.69
N VAL A 102 -4.28 9.17 -8.02
CA VAL A 102 -4.89 10.47 -8.30
C VAL A 102 -6.04 10.74 -7.33
N LEU A 103 -5.99 11.88 -6.66
CA LEU A 103 -7.12 12.42 -5.91
C LEU A 103 -8.03 13.21 -6.86
N ASP A 104 -9.26 12.73 -7.08
CA ASP A 104 -10.35 13.50 -7.69
C ASP A 104 -11.06 14.28 -6.58
N ILE A 105 -10.81 15.59 -6.53
CA ILE A 105 -11.27 16.49 -5.48
C ILE A 105 -12.80 16.63 -5.53
N LYS A 106 -13.37 16.72 -6.74
CA LYS A 106 -14.81 16.89 -6.93
C LYS A 106 -15.61 15.65 -6.54
N LYS A 107 -15.02 14.47 -6.72
CA LYS A 107 -15.66 13.19 -6.38
C LYS A 107 -15.29 12.65 -5.00
N GLU A 108 -14.36 13.30 -4.30
CA GLU A 108 -13.77 12.78 -3.06
C GLU A 108 -13.33 11.32 -3.23
N LEU A 109 -12.55 11.08 -4.28
CA LEU A 109 -12.16 9.74 -4.71
C LEU A 109 -10.65 9.69 -4.94
N ILE A 110 -9.99 8.76 -4.27
CA ILE A 110 -8.64 8.33 -4.63
C ILE A 110 -8.77 7.25 -5.70
N LYS A 111 -8.24 7.50 -6.89
CA LYS A 111 -8.12 6.51 -7.96
C LYS A 111 -6.70 5.96 -7.98
N VAL A 112 -6.56 4.66 -7.86
CA VAL A 112 -5.29 3.94 -7.93
C VAL A 112 -5.26 3.13 -9.22
N THR A 113 -4.26 3.37 -10.06
CA THR A 113 -3.99 2.57 -11.26
C THR A 113 -2.83 1.64 -10.94
N THR A 114 -3.04 0.33 -11.01
CA THR A 114 -2.02 -0.66 -10.62
C THR A 114 -1.12 -1.04 -11.79
N SER A 115 0.16 -1.32 -11.52
CA SER A 115 1.05 -1.96 -12.49
C SER A 115 1.99 -2.93 -11.79
N SER A 116 1.82 -4.23 -12.02
CA SER A 116 2.52 -5.28 -11.26
C SER A 116 3.82 -5.70 -11.97
N LYS A 117 4.90 -5.01 -11.61
CA LYS A 117 6.24 -5.11 -12.23
C LYS A 117 7.14 -6.16 -11.56
N THR A 118 6.90 -6.45 -10.28
CA THR A 118 7.71 -7.39 -9.49
C THR A 118 7.05 -8.77 -9.45
N LYS A 119 7.88 -9.82 -9.50
CA LYS A 119 7.44 -11.21 -9.31
C LYS A 119 7.93 -11.73 -7.96
N CYS A 120 7.13 -12.58 -7.35
CA CYS A 120 7.50 -13.28 -6.13
C CYS A 120 8.70 -14.21 -6.38
N ALA A 121 9.75 -14.05 -5.57
CA ALA A 121 10.99 -14.82 -5.68
C ALA A 121 10.83 -16.34 -5.45
N VAL A 122 9.67 -16.78 -4.93
CA VAL A 122 9.38 -18.19 -4.64
C VAL A 122 8.45 -18.81 -5.67
N CYS A 123 7.27 -18.21 -5.91
CA CYS A 123 6.26 -18.80 -6.81
C CYS A 123 6.31 -18.24 -8.25
N SER A 124 7.15 -17.24 -8.52
CA SER A 124 7.29 -16.56 -9.82
C SER A 124 6.04 -15.87 -10.38
N LYS A 125 4.93 -15.79 -9.62
CA LYS A 125 3.75 -15.00 -9.96
C LYS A 125 3.98 -13.52 -9.66
N LYS A 126 3.22 -12.64 -10.32
CA LYS A 126 3.23 -11.20 -10.05
C LYS A 126 2.83 -10.92 -8.59
N ILE A 127 3.41 -9.87 -8.03
CA ILE A 127 3.00 -9.31 -6.75
C ILE A 127 2.02 -8.16 -7.04
N GLU A 128 0.78 -8.34 -6.62
CA GLU A 128 -0.32 -7.41 -6.85
C GLU A 128 -0.51 -6.45 -5.65
N ILE A 129 -1.32 -5.41 -5.82
CA ILE A 129 -1.48 -4.35 -4.81
C ILE A 129 -2.12 -4.79 -3.49
N PHE A 130 -2.85 -5.92 -3.50
CA PHE A 130 -3.51 -6.50 -2.33
C PHE A 130 -2.66 -7.54 -1.60
N ASP A 131 -1.51 -7.90 -2.16
CA ASP A 131 -0.66 -8.94 -1.60
C ASP A 131 0.07 -8.42 -0.36
N GLU A 132 0.16 -9.25 0.69
CA GLU A 132 1.16 -9.04 1.74
C GLU A 132 2.53 -9.45 1.20
N VAL A 133 3.49 -8.54 1.27
CA VAL A 133 4.83 -8.70 0.71
C VAL A 133 5.85 -8.58 1.83
N ILE A 134 6.90 -9.41 1.76
CA ILE A 134 8.08 -9.27 2.61
C ILE A 134 9.34 -9.29 1.77
N GLY A 135 10.33 -8.50 2.18
CA GLY A 135 11.64 -8.42 1.53
C GLY A 135 12.69 -9.21 2.30
N CYS A 136 13.68 -9.75 1.60
CA CYS A 136 14.91 -10.18 2.26
C CYS A 136 15.64 -8.95 2.85
N PRO A 137 16.04 -8.94 4.13
CA PRO A 137 16.71 -7.78 4.74
C PRO A 137 18.13 -7.52 4.20
N LEU A 138 18.67 -8.44 3.39
CA LEU A 138 20.05 -8.38 2.88
C LEU A 138 20.16 -8.02 1.40
N CYS A 139 19.17 -8.39 0.59
CA CYS A 139 19.18 -8.15 -0.86
C CYS A 139 17.85 -7.63 -1.39
N GLU A 140 16.91 -7.34 -0.49
CA GLU A 140 15.62 -6.69 -0.76
C GLU A 140 14.70 -7.44 -1.74
N THR A 141 15.05 -8.68 -2.11
CA THR A 141 14.21 -9.48 -3.00
C THR A 141 12.85 -9.72 -2.35
N LYS A 142 11.79 -9.53 -3.12
CA LYS A 142 10.42 -9.56 -2.64
C LYS A 142 9.73 -10.86 -2.98
N ALA A 143 8.89 -11.29 -2.06
CA ALA A 143 7.99 -12.42 -2.25
C ALA A 143 6.70 -12.16 -1.48
N HIS A 144 5.64 -12.88 -1.88
CA HIS A 144 4.46 -13.02 -1.02
C HIS A 144 4.92 -13.47 0.36
N LYS A 145 4.40 -12.82 1.40
CA LYS A 145 4.84 -13.00 2.77
C LYS A 145 4.86 -14.46 3.19
N ASP A 146 3.76 -15.17 2.96
CA ASP A 146 3.63 -16.58 3.32
C ASP A 146 4.66 -17.45 2.59
N HIS A 147 4.82 -17.24 1.27
CA HIS A 147 5.79 -18.00 0.48
C HIS A 147 7.24 -17.79 0.95
N MET A 148 7.62 -16.56 1.33
CA MET A 148 8.96 -16.28 1.85
C MET A 148 9.16 -16.89 3.23
N ILE A 149 8.18 -16.76 4.13
CA ILE A 149 8.25 -17.31 5.49
C ILE A 149 8.41 -18.82 5.43
N ASP A 150 7.58 -19.51 4.64
CA ASP A 150 7.64 -20.96 4.49
C ASP A 150 8.98 -21.40 3.90
N TRP A 151 9.48 -20.67 2.89
CA TRP A 151 10.79 -20.95 2.31
C TRP A 151 11.92 -20.83 3.33
N VAL A 152 11.96 -19.72 4.08
CA VAL A 152 13.03 -19.49 5.07
C VAL A 152 12.94 -20.51 6.21
N ARG A 153 11.74 -20.88 6.66
CA ARG A 153 11.57 -21.96 7.65
C ARG A 153 12.09 -23.31 7.17
N MET A 154 11.98 -23.60 5.88
CA MET A 154 12.43 -24.87 5.29
C MET A 154 13.92 -24.88 4.91
N LYS A 155 14.46 -23.74 4.47
CA LYS A 155 15.78 -23.63 3.84
C LYS A 155 16.78 -22.77 4.61
N HIS A 156 16.34 -22.08 5.67
CA HIS A 156 17.13 -21.15 6.49
C HIS A 156 17.97 -20.17 5.67
N SER A 157 17.47 -19.75 4.50
CA SER A 157 18.22 -18.93 3.55
C SER A 157 17.32 -18.19 2.57
N CYS A 158 17.81 -17.07 2.06
CA CYS A 158 17.15 -16.32 0.98
C CYS A 158 17.11 -17.14 -0.33
N PRO A 159 15.96 -17.22 -1.02
CA PRO A 159 15.86 -17.94 -2.30
C PRO A 159 16.76 -17.35 -3.40
N VAL A 160 17.14 -16.07 -3.29
CA VAL A 160 17.94 -15.35 -4.30
C VAL A 160 19.40 -15.22 -3.89
N CYS A 161 19.71 -14.48 -2.82
CA CYS A 161 21.10 -14.21 -2.43
C CYS A 161 21.76 -15.34 -1.62
N LYS A 162 20.99 -16.37 -1.24
CA LYS A 162 21.44 -17.56 -0.50
C LYS A 162 22.02 -17.31 0.90
N LYS A 163 22.06 -16.05 1.37
CA LYS A 163 22.49 -15.72 2.73
C LYS A 163 21.52 -16.30 3.76
N SER A 164 22.07 -16.64 4.93
CA SER A 164 21.31 -17.21 6.05
C SER A 164 20.23 -16.25 6.52
N LEU A 165 19.05 -16.78 6.78
CA LEU A 165 17.91 -16.04 7.32
C LEU A 165 17.15 -16.96 8.28
N ASN A 166 16.55 -16.35 9.31
CA ASN A 166 15.63 -17.02 10.21
C ASN A 166 14.30 -16.27 10.30
N VAL A 167 13.27 -16.97 10.78
CA VAL A 167 11.94 -16.40 10.98
C VAL A 167 11.57 -16.52 12.45
N SER A 168 11.14 -15.43 13.06
CA SER A 168 10.61 -15.44 14.43
C SER A 168 9.27 -16.19 14.50
N SER A 169 8.80 -16.48 15.72
CA SER A 169 7.44 -16.99 15.94
C SER A 169 6.36 -16.04 15.40
N THR A 170 6.66 -14.74 15.31
CA THR A 170 5.77 -13.70 14.77
C THR A 170 5.87 -13.50 13.25
N GLY A 171 6.71 -14.28 12.55
CA GLY A 171 6.84 -14.19 11.09
C GLY A 171 7.80 -13.12 10.60
N VAL A 172 8.61 -12.52 11.49
CA VAL A 172 9.62 -11.51 11.12
C VAL A 172 10.88 -12.24 10.64
N ILE A 173 11.39 -11.84 9.46
CA ILE A 173 12.64 -12.36 8.92
C ILE A 173 13.80 -11.57 9.50
N PHE A 174 14.80 -12.26 10.06
CA PHE A 174 16.01 -11.66 10.60
C PHE A 174 17.26 -12.45 10.17
N ILE A 175 18.41 -11.85 10.43
CA ILE A 175 19.73 -12.41 10.15
C ILE A 175 20.31 -12.83 11.50
N ASP A 176 20.94 -14.00 11.56
CA ASP A 176 21.74 -14.40 12.73
C ASP A 176 22.97 -13.51 12.94
#